data_AF-A0A2N3VRW1-F1
#
_entry.id   AF-A0A2N3VRW1-F1
#
_cell.length_a   1.000
_cell.length_b   1.000
_cell.length_c   1.000
_cell.angle_alpha   90.00
_cell.angle_beta   90.00
_cell.angle_gamma   90.00
#
_symmetry.space_group_name_H-M   'P 1'
#
loop_
_entity.id
_entity.type
_entity.pdbx_description
1 polymer ?
#
loop_
_entity_poly.entity_id
_entity_poly.type
_entity_poly.pdbx_seq_one_letter_code
_entity_poly.pdbx_strand_id
1 'polypeptide(L)'
;MLPDSALPSAEDRRRRRRLKKVRHTCEALLAKWGMEHGCGIEELHRFLSVQNRRPIHLIPMPFPERHLFGLWLKMDDFDVIAYEKAASQSHKEHIIAHELAHIAFQHRGSVNFDRGDAGQLFTDVEPGVVQSMLMRSRYSDDEEQEAETMASLILARATKRWLEPAWGVPEEAAEVVARIENGVGKPENG
;
A
#
# COMPACT_ATOMS: atom_id res chain seq x y z
N MET A 1 7.21 -40.20 -22.75
CA MET A 1 8.31 -39.59 -21.97
C MET A 1 7.73 -38.35 -21.30
N LEU A 2 7.24 -38.50 -20.07
CA LEU A 2 6.74 -37.38 -19.27
C LEU A 2 7.96 -36.66 -18.67
N PRO A 3 7.99 -35.32 -18.58
CA PRO A 3 9.13 -34.62 -18.01
C PRO A 3 9.23 -34.97 -16.52
N ASP A 4 10.46 -35.26 -16.11
CA ASP A 4 10.87 -35.56 -14.75
C ASP A 4 10.57 -34.32 -13.87
N SER A 5 9.54 -34.41 -13.03
CA SER A 5 9.25 -33.37 -12.05
C SER A 5 10.28 -33.45 -10.93
N ALA A 6 11.42 -32.80 -11.13
CA ALA A 6 12.47 -32.71 -10.12
C ALA A 6 11.87 -32.30 -8.77
N LEU A 7 12.20 -33.07 -7.72
CA LEU A 7 11.73 -32.77 -6.36
C LEU A 7 12.15 -31.34 -5.98
N PRO A 8 11.26 -30.54 -5.35
CA PRO A 8 11.56 -29.15 -5.01
C PRO A 8 12.84 -29.04 -4.18
N SER A 9 13.64 -28.00 -4.37
CA SER A 9 14.86 -27.77 -3.58
C SER A 9 14.53 -27.53 -2.10
N ALA A 10 15.55 -27.57 -1.23
CA ALA A 10 15.37 -27.20 0.18
C ALA A 10 14.91 -25.74 0.34
N GLU A 11 15.37 -24.85 -0.53
CA GLU A 11 14.97 -23.45 -0.59
C GLU A 11 13.52 -23.29 -1.04
N ASP A 12 13.09 -24.02 -2.07
CA ASP A 12 11.69 -24.04 -2.52
C ASP A 12 10.75 -24.50 -1.41
N ARG A 13 11.15 -25.54 -0.65
CA ARG A 13 10.37 -26.01 0.49
C ARG A 13 10.28 -24.97 1.60
N ARG A 14 11.38 -24.25 1.90
CA ARG A 14 11.38 -23.16 2.89
C ARG A 14 10.48 -22.01 2.44
N ARG A 15 10.61 -21.57 1.18
CA ARG A 15 9.76 -20.53 0.58
C ARG A 15 8.28 -20.90 0.65
N ARG A 16 7.92 -22.13 0.25
CA ARG A 16 6.54 -22.65 0.35
C ARG A 16 6.01 -22.65 1.78
N ARG A 17 6.81 -23.08 2.76
CA ARG A 17 6.41 -23.06 4.17
C ARG A 17 6.19 -21.63 4.68
N ARG A 18 7.06 -20.70 4.30
CA ARG A 18 6.94 -19.28 4.64
C ARG A 18 5.68 -18.66 4.05
N LEU A 19 5.42 -18.87 2.75
CA LEU A 19 4.19 -18.40 2.09
C LEU A 19 2.93 -18.98 2.74
N LYS A 20 2.95 -20.27 3.11
CA LYS A 20 1.84 -20.88 3.85
C LYS A 20 1.62 -20.23 5.21
N LYS A 21 2.70 -19.90 5.93
CA LYS A 21 2.63 -19.21 7.22
C LYS A 21 2.04 -17.81 7.06
N VAL A 22 2.56 -17.02 6.12
CA VAL A 22 2.07 -15.66 5.81
C VAL A 22 0.60 -15.69 5.45
N ARG A 23 0.20 -16.60 4.56
CA ARG A 23 -1.21 -16.79 4.21
C ARG A 23 -2.08 -17.10 5.42
N HIS A 24 -1.65 -18.01 6.29
CA HIS A 24 -2.38 -18.35 7.50
C HIS A 24 -2.51 -17.14 8.44
N THR A 25 -1.45 -16.33 8.59
CA THR A 25 -1.51 -15.07 9.35
C THR A 25 -2.55 -14.12 8.77
N CYS A 26 -2.54 -13.91 7.45
CA CYS A 26 -3.50 -13.03 6.78
C CYS A 26 -4.95 -13.52 6.99
N GLU A 27 -5.18 -14.82 6.81
CA GLU A 27 -6.51 -15.43 7.01
C GLU A 27 -6.98 -15.28 8.46
N ALA A 28 -6.09 -15.43 9.44
CA ALA A 28 -6.39 -15.24 10.85
C ALA A 28 -6.71 -13.78 11.20
N LEU A 29 -6.00 -12.80 10.62
CA LEU A 29 -6.30 -11.38 10.79
C LEU A 29 -7.68 -11.03 10.22
N LEU A 30 -7.96 -11.46 8.99
CA LEU A 30 -9.26 -11.22 8.36
C LEU A 30 -10.40 -11.85 9.17
N ALA A 31 -10.23 -13.08 9.67
CA ALA A 31 -11.22 -13.71 10.55
C ALA A 31 -11.40 -12.96 11.88
N LYS A 32 -10.31 -12.46 12.47
CA LYS A 32 -10.37 -11.63 13.69
C LYS A 32 -11.17 -10.34 13.47
N TRP A 33 -11.19 -9.82 12.26
CA TRP A 33 -11.92 -8.59 11.90
C TRP A 33 -13.34 -8.86 11.36
N GLY A 34 -13.81 -10.12 11.36
CA GLY A 34 -15.13 -10.48 10.83
C GLY A 34 -15.20 -10.42 9.30
N MET A 35 -14.05 -10.52 8.62
CA MET A 35 -13.87 -10.37 7.17
C MET A 35 -13.57 -11.70 6.47
N GLU A 36 -13.94 -12.82 7.08
CA GLU A 36 -13.60 -14.16 6.59
C GLU A 36 -14.32 -14.55 5.28
N HIS A 37 -15.55 -14.09 5.05
CA HIS A 37 -16.44 -14.58 3.97
C HIS A 37 -16.92 -13.51 2.98
N GLY A 38 -16.22 -12.38 2.89
CA GLY A 38 -16.55 -11.32 1.93
C GLY A 38 -16.11 -9.97 2.44
N CYS A 39 -14.93 -9.55 2.01
CA CYS A 39 -14.39 -8.23 2.25
C CYS A 39 -13.76 -7.72 0.97
N GLY A 40 -14.02 -6.45 0.65
CA GLY A 40 -13.29 -5.72 -0.38
C GLY A 40 -12.43 -4.64 0.23
N ILE A 41 -11.86 -3.82 -0.65
CA ILE A 41 -11.03 -2.68 -0.28
C ILE A 41 -11.78 -1.71 0.63
N GLU A 42 -13.05 -1.43 0.34
CA GLU A 42 -13.86 -0.47 1.12
C GLU A 42 -14.05 -0.92 2.57
N GLU A 43 -14.31 -2.21 2.80
CA GLU A 43 -14.47 -2.76 4.14
C GLU A 43 -13.16 -2.68 4.92
N LEU A 44 -12.03 -3.08 4.31
CA LEU A 44 -10.74 -2.99 4.98
C LEU A 44 -10.34 -1.53 5.26
N HIS A 45 -10.47 -0.65 4.27
CA HIS A 45 -10.18 0.78 4.38
C HIS A 45 -10.96 1.43 5.54
N ARG A 46 -12.28 1.19 5.59
CA ARG A 46 -13.14 1.70 6.66
C ARG A 46 -12.74 1.15 8.01
N PHE A 47 -12.51 -0.16 8.10
CA PHE A 47 -12.13 -0.82 9.34
C PHE A 47 -10.81 -0.26 9.88
N LEU A 48 -9.77 -0.18 9.05
CA LEU A 48 -8.46 0.32 9.47
C LEU A 48 -8.52 1.80 9.87
N SER A 49 -9.29 2.62 9.14
CA SER A 49 -9.46 4.04 9.48
C SER A 49 -10.07 4.21 10.88
N VAL A 50 -11.09 3.42 11.22
CA VAL A 50 -11.75 3.46 12.53
C VAL A 50 -10.86 2.86 13.61
N GLN A 51 -10.29 1.68 13.36
CA GLN A 51 -9.49 0.92 14.33
C GLN A 51 -8.24 1.69 14.75
N ASN A 52 -7.58 2.35 13.79
CA ASN A 52 -6.37 3.14 14.05
C ASN A 52 -6.68 4.54 14.57
N ARG A 53 -7.96 4.96 14.55
CA ARG A 53 -8.40 6.32 14.89
C ARG A 53 -7.69 7.39 14.06
N ARG A 54 -7.34 7.04 12.82
CA ARG A 54 -6.70 7.91 11.83
C ARG A 54 -7.41 7.67 10.49
N PRO A 55 -8.08 8.66 9.89
CA PRO A 55 -8.65 8.49 8.57
C PRO A 55 -7.56 8.17 7.56
N ILE A 56 -7.86 7.28 6.62
CA ILE A 56 -6.98 6.94 5.50
C ILE A 56 -7.51 7.64 4.26
N HIS A 57 -6.70 8.51 3.64
CA HIS A 57 -7.06 9.23 2.42
C HIS A 57 -6.48 8.53 1.20
N LEU A 58 -7.35 8.11 0.27
CA LEU A 58 -6.94 7.50 -1.00
C LEU A 58 -6.82 8.60 -2.06
N ILE A 59 -5.62 8.82 -2.59
CA ILE A 59 -5.31 9.95 -3.49
C ILE A 59 -4.81 9.44 -4.84
N PRO A 60 -5.56 9.61 -5.94
CA PRO A 60 -5.05 9.29 -7.28
C PRO A 60 -4.02 10.33 -7.72
N MET A 61 -2.82 9.89 -8.07
CA MET A 61 -1.77 10.76 -8.59
C MET A 61 -0.91 10.09 -9.68
N PRO A 62 -0.27 10.85 -10.59
CA PRO A 62 0.66 10.30 -11.55
C PRO A 62 2.01 9.98 -10.88
N PHE A 63 2.58 8.81 -11.16
CA PHE A 63 3.94 8.45 -10.81
C PHE A 63 4.81 8.45 -12.10
N PRO A 64 5.87 9.25 -12.18
CA PRO A 64 6.74 9.30 -13.36
C PRO A 64 7.69 8.10 -13.43
N GLU A 65 7.98 7.46 -12.31
CA GLU A 65 8.78 6.25 -12.27
C GLU A 65 7.93 5.01 -12.51
N ARG A 66 8.30 4.20 -13.51
CA ARG A 66 7.59 2.97 -13.90
C ARG A 66 7.60 1.85 -12.83
N HIS A 67 8.23 2.06 -11.69
CA HIS A 67 8.43 1.04 -10.65
C HIS A 67 7.65 1.35 -9.37
N LEU A 68 7.18 2.58 -9.21
CA LEU A 68 6.34 3.01 -8.10
C LEU A 68 4.92 3.15 -8.62
N PHE A 69 4.00 2.40 -8.02
CA PHE A 69 2.59 2.44 -8.39
C PHE A 69 1.70 2.90 -7.25
N GLY A 70 2.22 2.90 -6.03
CA GLY A 70 1.55 3.40 -4.84
C GLY A 70 2.54 3.78 -3.75
N LEU A 71 2.02 4.46 -2.74
CA LEU A 71 2.77 4.94 -1.59
C LEU A 71 1.85 5.10 -0.39
N TRP A 72 2.25 4.57 0.77
CA TRP A 72 1.63 4.89 2.05
C TRP A 72 2.51 5.85 2.88
N LEU A 73 1.94 6.98 3.25
CA LEU A 73 2.50 7.95 4.18
C LEU A 73 1.74 7.93 5.48
N LYS A 74 2.49 7.72 6.57
CA LYS A 74 1.94 7.72 7.92
C LYS A 74 2.14 9.08 8.57
N MET A 75 1.03 9.75 8.88
CA MET A 75 0.99 10.98 9.66
C MET A 75 0.48 10.71 11.08
N ASP A 76 0.55 11.72 11.94
CA ASP A 76 0.10 11.62 13.34
C ASP A 76 -1.40 11.38 13.47
N ASP A 77 -2.18 12.13 12.70
CA ASP A 77 -3.64 12.21 12.79
C ASP A 77 -4.36 11.56 11.62
N PHE A 78 -3.71 11.36 10.48
CA PHE A 78 -4.24 10.66 9.29
C PHE A 78 -3.18 9.82 8.57
N ASP A 79 -3.61 8.99 7.63
CA ASP A 79 -2.76 8.24 6.73
C ASP A 79 -3.09 8.63 5.28
N VAL A 80 -2.10 8.69 4.39
CA VAL A 80 -2.32 8.92 2.94
C VAL A 80 -1.86 7.70 2.17
N ILE A 81 -2.73 7.17 1.32
CA ILE A 81 -2.37 6.20 0.28
C ILE A 81 -2.50 6.90 -1.07
N ALA A 82 -1.35 7.16 -1.69
CA ALA A 82 -1.31 7.60 -3.07
C ALA A 82 -1.24 6.39 -4.01
N TYR A 83 -1.94 6.44 -5.15
CA TYR A 83 -1.95 5.35 -6.14
C TYR A 83 -1.96 5.89 -7.58
N GLU A 84 -1.39 5.10 -8.51
CA GLU A 84 -1.25 5.49 -9.91
C GLU A 84 -2.62 5.75 -10.57
N LYS A 85 -2.86 7.02 -10.90
CA LYS A 85 -4.11 7.50 -11.47
C LYS A 85 -4.45 6.85 -12.82
N ALA A 86 -3.45 6.61 -13.67
CA ALA A 86 -3.61 6.05 -15.00
C ALA A 86 -3.67 4.51 -15.03
N ALA A 87 -3.51 3.85 -13.88
CA ALA A 87 -3.58 2.39 -13.79
C ALA A 87 -4.99 1.89 -14.14
N SER A 88 -5.06 0.66 -14.67
CA SER A 88 -6.36 -0.02 -14.87
C SER A 88 -7.07 -0.21 -13.52
N GLN A 89 -8.40 -0.36 -13.54
CA GLN A 89 -9.18 -0.54 -12.31
C GLN A 89 -8.64 -1.66 -11.42
N SER A 90 -8.31 -2.82 -12.00
CA SER A 90 -7.77 -3.96 -11.26
C SER A 90 -6.37 -3.68 -10.68
N HIS A 91 -5.55 -2.88 -11.37
CA HIS A 91 -4.25 -2.47 -10.83
C HIS A 91 -4.40 -1.45 -9.70
N LYS A 92 -5.32 -0.47 -9.82
CA LYS A 92 -5.64 0.45 -8.73
C LYS A 92 -6.09 -0.31 -7.48
N GLU A 93 -6.98 -1.29 -7.66
CA GLU A 93 -7.45 -2.15 -6.59
C GLU A 93 -6.29 -2.91 -5.92
N HIS A 94 -5.37 -3.47 -6.70
CA HIS A 94 -4.18 -4.13 -6.18
C HIS A 94 -3.28 -3.20 -5.38
N ILE A 95 -2.94 -2.04 -5.95
CA ILE A 95 -2.10 -1.03 -5.30
C ILE A 95 -2.70 -0.64 -3.95
N ILE A 96 -3.99 -0.28 -3.93
CA ILE A 96 -4.65 0.16 -2.69
C ILE A 96 -4.72 -0.97 -1.67
N ALA A 97 -5.07 -2.20 -2.10
CA ALA A 97 -5.12 -3.35 -1.20
C ALA A 97 -3.74 -3.68 -0.60
N HIS A 98 -2.66 -3.49 -1.38
CA HIS A 98 -1.28 -3.68 -0.95
C HIS A 98 -0.88 -2.63 0.10
N GLU A 99 -1.12 -1.34 -0.15
CA GLU A 99 -0.81 -0.28 0.82
C GLU A 99 -1.65 -0.40 2.11
N LEU A 100 -2.93 -0.76 1.99
CA LEU A 100 -3.76 -1.07 3.17
C LEU A 100 -3.22 -2.27 3.97
N ALA A 101 -2.62 -3.25 3.30
CA ALA A 101 -2.02 -4.38 3.99
C ALA A 101 -0.80 -3.95 4.83
N HIS A 102 0.03 -3.03 4.35
CA HIS A 102 1.10 -2.44 5.16
C HIS A 102 0.57 -1.78 6.44
N ILE A 103 -0.55 -1.05 6.33
CA ILE A 103 -1.23 -0.47 7.50
C ILE A 103 -1.73 -1.55 8.46
N ALA A 104 -2.37 -2.60 7.91
CA ALA A 104 -2.93 -3.71 8.67
C ALA A 104 -1.90 -4.47 9.51
N PHE A 105 -0.70 -4.67 8.96
CA PHE A 105 0.42 -5.31 9.66
C PHE A 105 1.25 -4.33 10.51
N GLN A 106 0.91 -3.04 10.50
CA GLN A 106 1.68 -1.98 11.17
C GLN A 106 3.15 -1.97 10.73
N HIS A 107 3.39 -2.21 9.44
CA HIS A 107 4.71 -2.06 8.85
C HIS A 107 5.22 -0.64 9.01
N ARG A 108 6.53 -0.47 8.85
CA ARG A 108 7.13 0.86 8.81
C ARG A 108 6.72 1.44 7.45
N GLY A 109 5.74 2.33 7.44
CA GLY A 109 5.21 2.92 6.20
C GLY A 109 6.31 3.50 5.30
N SER A 110 5.99 3.74 4.03
CA SER A 110 6.99 4.23 3.07
C SER A 110 7.64 5.53 3.52
N VAL A 111 6.97 6.38 4.31
CA VAL A 111 7.67 7.39 5.10
C VAL A 111 6.89 7.68 6.39
N ASN A 112 7.59 7.93 7.50
CA ASN A 112 7.00 8.41 8.74
C ASN A 112 7.30 9.90 8.90
N PHE A 113 6.26 10.72 9.11
CA PHE A 113 6.43 12.14 9.38
C PHE A 113 5.59 12.57 10.60
N ASP A 114 6.21 13.27 11.55
CA ASP A 114 5.49 14.06 12.55
C ASP A 114 4.98 15.34 11.88
N ARG A 115 3.76 15.81 12.15
CA ARG A 115 3.13 16.93 11.40
C ARG A 115 3.99 18.21 11.35
N GLY A 116 4.70 18.51 12.43
CA GLY A 116 5.62 19.67 12.51
C GLY A 116 6.91 19.47 11.72
N ASP A 117 7.38 18.23 11.64
CA ASP A 117 8.61 17.85 10.93
C ASP A 117 8.32 17.55 9.46
N ALA A 118 7.14 17.06 9.09
CA ALA A 118 6.67 17.00 7.70
C ALA A 118 6.68 18.41 7.11
N GLY A 119 6.13 19.38 7.85
CA GLY A 119 6.18 20.80 7.50
C GLY A 119 7.59 21.28 7.18
N GLN A 120 8.58 21.01 8.04
CA GLN A 120 9.98 21.45 7.83
C GLN A 120 10.77 20.60 6.84
N LEU A 121 10.71 19.26 6.94
CA LEU A 121 11.33 18.29 6.03
C LEU A 121 10.82 18.39 4.60
N PHE A 122 9.67 18.99 4.33
CA PHE A 122 9.20 19.19 2.96
C PHE A 122 9.28 20.66 2.50
N THR A 123 9.72 21.57 3.36
CA THR A 123 9.96 22.98 3.00
C THR A 123 11.46 23.25 2.79
N ASP A 124 12.34 22.55 3.51
CA ASP A 124 13.81 22.74 3.47
C ASP A 124 14.57 21.64 2.69
N VAL A 125 13.85 20.67 2.12
CA VAL A 125 14.46 19.50 1.47
C VAL A 125 14.17 19.52 -0.03
N GLU A 126 15.23 19.52 -0.81
CA GLU A 126 15.18 19.45 -2.27
C GLU A 126 14.33 18.25 -2.74
N PRO A 127 13.50 18.40 -3.79
CA PRO A 127 12.63 17.34 -4.31
C PRO A 127 13.33 15.99 -4.53
N GLY A 128 14.61 16.01 -4.97
CA GLY A 128 15.41 14.80 -5.16
C GLY A 128 15.73 14.02 -3.87
N VAL A 129 15.74 14.70 -2.72
CA VAL A 129 15.91 14.04 -1.41
C VAL A 129 14.59 13.45 -0.94
N VAL A 130 13.45 14.12 -1.19
CA VAL A 130 12.11 13.52 -0.99
C VAL A 130 11.96 12.26 -1.83
N GLN A 131 12.30 12.33 -3.13
CA GLN A 131 12.33 11.18 -4.03
C GLN A 131 13.24 10.06 -3.50
N SER A 132 14.45 10.41 -3.02
CA SER A 132 15.37 9.44 -2.43
C SER A 132 14.82 8.80 -1.16
N MET A 133 14.16 9.56 -0.27
CA MET A 133 13.53 9.02 0.93
C MET A 133 12.39 8.06 0.59
N LEU A 134 11.52 8.44 -0.35
CA LEU A 134 10.46 7.59 -0.89
C LEU A 134 11.01 6.29 -1.48
N MET A 135 12.12 6.37 -2.22
CA MET A 135 12.78 5.21 -2.84
C MET A 135 13.60 4.35 -1.88
N ARG A 136 14.05 4.91 -0.75
CA ARG A 136 14.86 4.21 0.27
C ARG A 136 14.02 3.45 1.28
N SER A 137 12.74 3.78 1.44
CA SER A 137 11.84 3.08 2.35
C SER A 137 11.23 1.82 1.76
N ARG A 138 12.05 1.05 1.03
CA ARG A 138 11.61 -0.25 0.53
C ARG A 138 11.33 -1.16 1.71
N TYR A 139 10.16 -1.77 1.70
CA TYR A 139 9.78 -2.73 2.71
C TYR A 139 10.71 -3.94 2.63
N SER A 140 10.85 -4.65 3.75
CA SER A 140 11.60 -5.91 3.75
C SER A 140 10.88 -6.97 2.90
N ASP A 141 11.62 -7.96 2.40
CA ASP A 141 11.03 -9.12 1.68
C ASP A 141 9.91 -9.83 2.48
N ASP A 142 9.94 -9.73 3.81
CA ASP A 142 8.93 -10.27 4.72
C ASP A 142 7.66 -9.41 4.70
N GLU A 143 7.81 -8.10 4.89
CA GLU A 143 6.71 -7.13 4.84
C GLU A 143 6.02 -7.10 3.47
N GLU A 144 6.79 -7.13 2.38
CA GLU A 144 6.28 -7.20 1.00
C GLU A 144 5.45 -8.46 0.76
N GLN A 145 5.90 -9.61 1.28
CA GLN A 145 5.17 -10.86 1.14
C GLN A 145 3.87 -10.86 1.94
N GLU A 146 3.87 -10.27 3.12
CA GLU A 146 2.68 -10.09 3.94
C GLU A 146 1.67 -9.18 3.25
N ALA A 147 2.12 -8.04 2.71
CA ALA A 147 1.29 -7.11 1.99
C ALA A 147 0.67 -7.73 0.73
N GLU A 148 1.51 -8.34 -0.12
CA GLU A 148 1.08 -8.97 -1.36
C GLU A 148 0.10 -10.15 -1.13
N THR A 149 0.35 -10.94 -0.09
CA THR A 149 -0.54 -12.07 0.25
C THR A 149 -1.90 -11.59 0.76
N MET A 150 -1.92 -10.56 1.62
CA MET A 150 -3.16 -9.97 2.12
C MET A 150 -3.96 -9.31 1.00
N ALA A 151 -3.30 -8.52 0.15
CA ALA A 151 -3.92 -7.89 -1.02
C ALA A 151 -4.59 -8.94 -1.92
N SER A 152 -3.85 -9.99 -2.27
CA SER A 152 -4.36 -11.11 -3.08
C SER A 152 -5.58 -11.78 -2.43
N LEU A 153 -5.57 -11.97 -1.11
CA LEU A 153 -6.67 -12.59 -0.37
C LEU A 153 -7.93 -11.72 -0.37
N ILE A 154 -7.78 -10.41 -0.17
CA ILE A 154 -8.90 -9.48 -0.14
C ILE A 154 -9.52 -9.37 -1.52
N LEU A 155 -8.72 -9.19 -2.56
CA LEU A 155 -9.21 -9.10 -3.94
C LEU A 155 -9.91 -10.39 -4.39
N ALA A 156 -9.39 -11.55 -3.98
CA ALA A 156 -10.02 -12.84 -4.26
C ALA A 156 -11.36 -13.03 -3.53
N ARG A 157 -11.58 -12.33 -2.41
CA ARG A 157 -12.80 -12.38 -1.59
C ARG A 157 -13.76 -11.22 -1.85
N ALA A 158 -13.33 -10.21 -2.60
CA ALA A 158 -14.11 -9.02 -2.89
C ALA A 158 -15.38 -9.42 -3.64
N THR A 159 -16.53 -9.16 -3.01
CA THR A 159 -17.85 -9.42 -3.59
C THR A 159 -18.37 -8.22 -4.38
N LYS A 160 -17.74 -7.06 -4.21
CA LYS A 160 -18.04 -5.81 -4.88
C LYS A 160 -16.76 -5.25 -5.49
N ARG A 161 -16.89 -4.64 -6.66
CA ARG A 161 -15.80 -3.87 -7.26
C ARG A 161 -15.64 -2.58 -6.47
N TRP A 162 -14.41 -2.19 -6.18
CA TRP A 162 -14.15 -0.87 -5.63
C TRP A 162 -14.49 0.17 -6.70
N LEU A 163 -15.23 1.20 -6.33
CA LEU A 163 -15.49 2.33 -7.20
C LEU A 163 -14.66 3.50 -6.72
N GLU A 164 -13.88 4.09 -7.63
CA GLU A 164 -13.06 5.25 -7.32
C GLU A 164 -13.96 6.39 -6.78
N PRO A 165 -13.80 6.79 -5.51
CA PRO A 165 -14.62 7.85 -4.95
C PRO A 165 -14.32 9.16 -5.66
N ALA A 166 -15.35 9.97 -5.91
CA ALA A 166 -15.19 11.35 -6.38
C ALA A 166 -14.75 12.30 -5.24
N TRP A 167 -13.90 11.83 -4.33
CA TRP A 167 -13.45 12.61 -3.19
C TRP A 167 -12.30 13.51 -3.64
N GLY A 168 -12.47 14.82 -3.42
CA GLY A 168 -11.35 15.75 -3.49
C GLY A 168 -10.35 15.47 -2.37
N VAL A 169 -9.11 15.94 -2.52
CA VAL A 169 -8.11 15.92 -1.46
C VAL A 169 -8.65 16.73 -0.27
N PRO A 170 -8.80 16.15 0.93
CA PRO A 170 -9.22 16.90 2.11
C PRO A 170 -8.21 18.01 2.46
N GLU A 171 -8.67 19.10 3.07
CA GLU A 171 -7.83 20.27 3.37
C GLU A 171 -6.63 19.89 4.24
N GLU A 172 -6.84 18.98 5.20
CA GLU A 172 -5.79 18.45 6.08
C GLU A 172 -4.69 17.68 5.34
N ALA A 173 -5.01 17.09 4.18
CA ALA A 173 -4.07 16.31 3.36
C ALA A 173 -3.50 17.12 2.19
N ALA A 174 -4.05 18.30 1.88
CA ALA A 174 -3.72 19.06 0.67
C ALA A 174 -2.24 19.44 0.58
N GLU A 175 -1.65 19.91 1.68
CA GLU A 175 -0.23 20.27 1.74
C GLU A 175 0.67 19.05 1.51
N VAL A 176 0.33 17.92 2.13
CA VAL A 176 1.07 16.66 1.95
C VAL A 176 0.99 16.21 0.50
N VAL A 177 -0.22 16.17 -0.09
CA VAL A 177 -0.40 15.73 -1.48
C VAL A 177 0.37 16.60 -2.47
N ALA A 178 0.28 17.93 -2.35
CA ALA A 178 1.02 18.84 -3.22
C ALA A 178 2.54 18.60 -3.16
N ARG A 179 3.06 18.18 -2.00
CA ARG A 179 4.48 17.85 -1.82
C ARG A 179 4.85 16.50 -2.41
N ILE A 180 4.00 15.48 -2.31
CA ILE A 180 4.21 14.21 -3.01
C ILE A 180 4.28 14.47 -4.51
N GLU A 181 3.37 15.27 -5.06
CA GLU A 181 3.36 15.63 -6.48
C GLU A 181 4.68 16.31 -6.92
N ASN A 182 5.22 17.19 -6.07
CA ASN A 182 6.49 17.85 -6.34
C ASN A 182 7.71 16.92 -6.20
N GLY A 183 7.70 16.00 -5.22
CA GLY A 183 8.81 15.11 -4.91
C GLY A 183 8.88 13.85 -5.78
N VAL A 184 7.73 13.32 -6.20
CA VAL A 184 7.64 12.16 -7.09
C VAL A 184 8.04 12.53 -8.52
N GLY A 185 7.91 13.81 -8.90
CA GLY A 185 8.30 14.35 -10.20
C GLY A 185 7.14 14.40 -11.19
N LYS A 186 7.27 15.23 -12.24
CA LYS A 186 6.26 15.28 -13.32
C LYS A 186 6.50 14.13 -14.31
N PRO A 187 5.45 13.48 -14.83
CA PRO A 187 5.61 12.56 -15.95
C PRO A 187 6.29 13.29 -17.10
N GLU A 188 7.37 12.72 -17.66
CA GLU A 188 7.97 13.25 -18.87
C GLU A 188 6.91 13.16 -19.98
N ASN A 189 6.46 14.32 -20.48
CA ASN A 189 5.52 14.38 -21.58
C ASN A 189 6.17 13.76 -22.83
N GLY A 190 5.77 12.54 -23.17
CA GLY A 190 6.06 11.87 -24.44
C GLY A 190 4.88 11.97 -25.39
#